data_AF-A0A3M0WIJ3-F1
#
_entry.id   AF-A0A3M0WIJ3-F1
#
_cell.length_a   1.000
_cell.length_b   1.000
_cell.length_c   1.000
_cell.angle_alpha   90.00
_cell.angle_beta   90.00
_cell.angle_gamma   90.00
#
_symmetry.space_group_name_H-M   'P 1'
#
loop_
_entity.id
_entity.type
_entity.pdbx_description
1 polymer ?
#
loop_
_entity_poly.entity_id
_entity_poly.type
_entity_poly.pdbx_seq_one_letter_code
_entity_poly.pdbx_strand_id
1 'polypeptide(L)'
;MYKTVLILILGLFFISNAATKKEIKLLNVMQGMEKDAVFILKGFLRNNNKWIIKGAEDIEKHPDIIEKIYSYARPERRTEAFKKYIVEFDNFVRKEAKAIKKYIKEGNKGKASQHFAKMLDRCNGCHAVFRGW
;
A
#
# COMPACT_ATOMS: atom_id res chain seq x y z
N MET A 1 -51.00 29.57 9.31
CA MET A 1 -50.00 29.81 8.24
C MET A 1 -48.53 29.68 8.68
N TYR A 2 -48.22 29.41 9.95
CA TYR A 2 -46.83 29.24 10.43
C TYR A 2 -46.30 27.80 10.44
N LYS A 3 -47.18 26.78 10.30
CA LYS A 3 -46.78 25.35 10.37
C LYS A 3 -46.18 24.81 9.06
N THR A 4 -46.48 25.42 7.91
CA THR A 4 -46.00 24.98 6.60
C THR A 4 -44.59 25.49 6.27
N VAL A 5 -44.16 26.61 6.88
CA VAL A 5 -42.84 27.21 6.65
C VAL A 5 -41.73 26.47 7.42
N LEU A 6 -42.07 25.88 8.58
CA LEU A 6 -41.09 25.16 9.42
C LEU A 6 -40.61 23.84 8.80
N ILE A 7 -41.43 23.19 7.96
CA ILE A 7 -41.11 21.91 7.33
C ILE A 7 -40.11 22.09 6.18
N LEU A 8 -40.09 23.25 5.53
CA LEU A 8 -39.18 23.57 4.43
C LEU A 8 -37.75 23.85 4.89
N ILE A 9 -37.55 24.31 6.13
CA ILE A 9 -36.23 24.64 6.68
C ILE A 9 -35.54 23.38 7.25
N LEU A 10 -36.29 22.38 7.71
CA LEU A 10 -35.73 21.09 8.17
C LEU A 10 -35.42 20.09 7.04
N GLY A 11 -35.94 20.30 5.82
CA GLY A 11 -35.74 19.41 4.67
C GLY A 11 -34.41 19.59 3.92
N LEU A 12 -33.65 20.66 4.20
CA LEU A 12 -32.43 21.02 3.46
C LEU A 12 -31.12 20.49 4.09
N PHE A 13 -31.19 19.77 5.21
CA PHE A 13 -30.01 19.24 5.90
C PHE A 13 -29.69 17.77 5.61
N PHE A 14 -30.49 17.11 4.78
CA PHE A 14 -30.21 15.76 4.31
C PHE A 14 -29.90 15.81 2.81
N ILE A 15 -28.90 15.03 2.40
CA ILE A 15 -28.36 14.90 1.04
C ILE A 15 -27.25 15.91 0.73
N SER A 16 -26.05 15.66 1.28
CA SER A 16 -24.77 15.73 0.56
C SER A 16 -23.60 15.13 1.36
N ASN A 17 -23.81 14.00 2.03
CA ASN A 17 -22.70 13.08 2.30
C ASN A 17 -22.53 12.16 1.08
N ALA A 18 -22.31 12.76 -0.09
CA ALA A 18 -21.64 12.02 -1.14
C ALA A 18 -20.24 11.78 -0.59
N ALA A 19 -20.01 10.58 -0.06
CA ALA A 19 -18.67 10.13 0.27
C ALA A 19 -17.85 10.20 -1.03
N THR A 20 -17.18 11.33 -1.25
CA THR A 20 -16.22 11.49 -2.34
C THR A 20 -15.21 10.39 -2.10
N LYS A 21 -15.26 9.34 -2.92
CA LYS A 21 -14.35 8.21 -2.86
C LYS A 21 -12.94 8.79 -2.94
N LYS A 22 -12.28 8.88 -1.79
CA LYS A 22 -11.00 9.60 -1.66
C LYS A 22 -10.05 9.00 -2.68
N GLU A 23 -9.68 9.79 -3.68
CA GLU A 23 -8.81 9.32 -4.75
C GLU A 23 -7.50 8.84 -4.12
N ILE A 24 -7.17 7.57 -4.36
CA ILE A 24 -5.93 7.00 -3.86
C ILE A 24 -4.80 7.62 -4.68
N LYS A 25 -4.01 8.52 -4.08
CA LYS A 25 -2.81 9.06 -4.73
C LYS A 25 -1.68 8.04 -4.61
N LEU A 26 -0.98 7.77 -5.72
CA LEU A 26 0.18 6.86 -5.75
C LEU A 26 1.21 7.20 -4.68
N LEU A 27 1.51 8.50 -4.52
CA LEU A 27 2.42 9.02 -3.51
C LEU A 27 2.06 8.57 -2.09
N ASN A 28 0.77 8.65 -1.72
CA ASN A 28 0.31 8.28 -0.38
C ASN A 28 0.50 6.78 -0.11
N VAL A 29 0.26 5.94 -1.13
CA VAL A 29 0.48 4.49 -1.00
C VAL A 29 1.97 4.21 -0.84
N MET A 30 2.82 4.84 -1.64
CA MET A 30 4.27 4.67 -1.56
C MET A 30 4.85 5.12 -0.21
N GLN A 31 4.40 6.26 0.32
CA GLN A 31 4.79 6.73 1.66
C GLN A 31 4.28 5.82 2.77
N GLY A 32 3.09 5.22 2.60
CA GLY A 32 2.59 4.18 3.49
C GLY A 32 3.51 2.96 3.51
N MET A 33 3.83 2.42 2.33
CA MET A 33 4.72 1.27 2.19
C MET A 33 6.12 1.54 2.74
N GLU A 34 6.67 2.74 2.55
CA GLU A 34 7.93 3.18 3.16
C GLU A 34 7.86 3.14 4.69
N LYS A 35 6.83 3.78 5.26
CA LYS A 35 6.60 3.80 6.72
C LYS A 35 6.49 2.38 7.27
N ASP A 36 5.77 1.50 6.59
CA ASP A 36 5.56 0.12 7.02
C ASP A 36 6.84 -0.71 6.93
N ALA A 37 7.66 -0.50 5.90
CA ALA A 37 8.98 -1.12 5.78
C ALA A 37 9.92 -0.66 6.92
N VAL A 38 9.92 0.64 7.25
CA VAL A 38 10.64 1.17 8.41
C VAL A 38 10.12 0.58 9.72
N PHE A 39 8.81 0.33 9.82
CA PHE A 39 8.20 -0.28 11.00
C PHE A 39 8.63 -1.74 11.18
N ILE A 40 8.72 -2.51 10.09
CA ILE A 40 9.29 -3.86 10.08
C ILE A 40 10.74 -3.83 10.55
N LEU A 41 11.58 -2.96 9.97
CA LEU A 41 13.00 -2.83 10.34
C LEU A 41 13.15 -2.51 11.84
N LYS A 42 12.43 -1.50 12.33
CA LYS A 42 12.42 -1.14 13.76
C LYS A 42 11.92 -2.30 14.62
N GLY A 43 10.95 -3.06 14.12
CA GLY A 43 10.44 -4.28 14.75
C GLY A 43 11.53 -5.33 14.94
N PHE A 44 12.33 -5.61 13.92
CA PHE A 44 13.49 -6.52 14.04
C PHE A 44 14.52 -5.99 15.05
N LEU A 45 14.93 -4.73 14.92
CA LEU A 45 15.97 -4.13 15.78
C LEU A 45 15.57 -4.05 17.25
N ARG A 46 14.26 -3.92 17.54
CA ARG A 46 13.72 -3.81 18.91
C ARG A 46 13.09 -5.11 19.40
N ASN A 47 13.27 -6.21 18.67
CA ASN A 47 12.67 -7.51 18.99
C ASN A 47 11.12 -7.47 19.14
N ASN A 48 10.45 -6.54 18.44
CA ASN A 48 9.02 -6.29 18.55
C ASN A 48 8.24 -6.94 17.40
N ASN A 49 7.73 -8.16 17.66
CA ASN A 49 6.96 -8.93 16.68
C ASN A 49 5.67 -8.23 16.22
N LYS A 50 5.01 -7.44 17.08
CA LYS A 50 3.77 -6.74 16.73
C LYS A 50 4.02 -5.71 15.63
N TRP A 51 5.16 -5.02 15.68
CA TRP A 51 5.53 -4.04 14.67
C TRP A 51 5.87 -4.69 13.34
N ILE A 52 6.61 -5.80 13.36
CA ILE A 52 6.92 -6.58 12.16
C ILE A 52 5.63 -7.06 11.50
N ILE A 53 4.72 -7.67 12.28
CA ILE A 53 3.46 -8.19 11.76
C ILE A 53 2.61 -7.06 11.19
N LYS A 54 2.47 -5.93 11.90
CA LYS A 54 1.63 -4.82 11.45
C LYS A 54 2.14 -4.21 10.14
N GLY A 55 3.44 -3.90 10.06
CA GLY A 55 4.01 -3.35 8.82
C GLY A 55 3.90 -4.32 7.65
N ALA A 56 4.14 -5.61 7.87
CA ALA A 56 3.98 -6.61 6.82
C ALA A 56 2.50 -6.82 6.43
N GLU A 57 1.56 -6.65 7.35
CA GLU A 57 0.14 -6.71 7.05
C GLU A 57 -0.32 -5.53 6.19
N ASP A 58 0.16 -4.33 6.51
CA ASP A 58 -0.19 -3.12 5.78
C ASP A 58 0.41 -3.14 4.36
N ILE A 59 1.66 -3.61 4.22
CA ILE A 59 2.26 -3.85 2.90
C ILE A 59 1.51 -4.92 2.12
N GLU A 60 1.10 -6.03 2.74
CA GLU A 60 0.33 -7.06 2.01
C GLU A 60 -1.02 -6.51 1.51
N LYS A 61 -1.64 -5.60 2.28
CA LYS A 61 -3.00 -5.08 2.04
C LYS A 61 -3.02 -3.70 1.39
N HIS A 62 -1.89 -3.17 0.94
CA HIS A 62 -1.85 -1.84 0.35
C HIS A 62 -2.79 -1.76 -0.87
N PRO A 63 -3.41 -0.58 -1.14
CA PRO A 63 -4.34 -0.44 -2.25
C PRO A 63 -3.73 -0.77 -3.61
N ASP A 64 -4.55 -1.17 -4.57
CA ASP A 64 -4.10 -1.38 -5.95
C ASP A 64 -3.60 -0.07 -6.58
N ILE A 65 -2.36 -0.14 -7.05
CA ILE A 65 -1.60 0.95 -7.66
C ILE A 65 -1.09 0.61 -9.07
N ILE A 66 -1.46 -0.54 -9.65
CA ILE A 66 -0.93 -0.99 -10.96
C ILE A 66 -1.15 0.09 -12.02
N GLU A 67 -2.39 0.54 -12.18
CA GLU A 67 -2.75 1.54 -13.19
C GLU A 67 -2.11 2.90 -12.93
N LYS A 68 -1.91 3.24 -11.65
CA LYS A 68 -1.28 4.51 -11.25
C LYS A 68 0.22 4.50 -11.55
N ILE A 69 0.90 3.38 -11.33
CA ILE A 69 2.31 3.20 -11.72
C ILE A 69 2.44 3.22 -13.25
N TYR A 70 1.56 2.51 -13.95
CA TYR A 70 1.53 2.49 -15.41
C TYR A 70 1.38 3.91 -15.99
N SER A 71 0.45 4.69 -15.45
CA SER A 71 0.21 6.08 -15.82
C SER A 71 1.34 7.03 -15.39
N TYR A 72 2.10 6.70 -14.34
CA TYR A 72 3.25 7.50 -13.89
C TYR A 72 4.46 7.34 -14.81
N ALA A 73 4.60 6.18 -15.46
CA ALA A 73 5.71 5.94 -16.37
C ALA A 73 5.64 6.82 -17.63
N ARG A 74 6.82 7.07 -18.22
CA ARG A 74 6.94 7.78 -19.50
C ARG A 74 6.11 7.07 -20.58
N PRO A 75 5.42 7.79 -21.49
CA PRO A 75 4.52 7.20 -22.47
C PRO A 75 5.13 6.05 -23.29
N GLU A 76 6.41 6.14 -23.64
CA GLU A 76 7.11 5.17 -24.48
C GLU A 76 7.32 3.82 -23.77
N ARG A 77 7.23 3.81 -22.43
CA ARG A 77 7.36 2.59 -21.61
C ARG A 77 6.02 1.92 -21.34
N ARG A 78 4.90 2.56 -21.67
CA ARG A 78 3.54 2.06 -21.41
C ARG A 78 3.17 0.97 -22.41
N THR A 79 3.77 -0.19 -22.22
CA THR A 79 3.51 -1.41 -23.00
C THR A 79 2.79 -2.44 -22.14
N GLU A 80 2.11 -3.40 -22.77
CA GLU A 80 1.52 -4.53 -22.04
C GLU A 80 2.57 -5.34 -21.26
N ALA A 81 3.79 -5.46 -21.79
CA ALA A 81 4.90 -6.09 -21.10
C ALA A 81 5.26 -5.34 -19.81
N PHE A 82 5.27 -4.02 -19.86
CA PHE A 82 5.51 -3.18 -18.70
C PHE A 82 4.39 -3.28 -17.66
N LYS A 83 3.13 -3.31 -18.09
CA LYS A 83 2.00 -3.52 -17.17
C LYS A 83 2.08 -4.87 -16.45
N LYS A 84 2.43 -5.95 -17.17
CA LYS A 84 2.70 -7.28 -16.57
C LYS A 84 3.84 -7.22 -15.57
N TYR A 85 4.92 -6.52 -15.89
CA TYR A 85 6.04 -6.32 -14.98
C TYR A 85 5.59 -5.66 -13.68
N ILE A 86 4.81 -4.57 -13.73
CA ILE A 86 4.26 -3.92 -12.51
C ILE A 86 3.48 -4.94 -11.65
N VAL A 87 2.62 -5.75 -12.28
CA VAL A 87 1.83 -6.78 -11.59
C VAL A 87 2.71 -7.82 -10.90
N GLU A 88 3.78 -8.27 -11.56
CA GLU A 88 4.74 -9.20 -10.98
C GLU A 88 5.50 -8.60 -9.79
N PHE A 89 5.86 -7.31 -9.83
CA PHE A 89 6.45 -6.62 -8.68
C PHE A 89 5.51 -6.56 -7.49
N ASP A 90 4.28 -6.11 -7.72
CA ASP A 90 3.26 -6.00 -6.67
C ASP A 90 3.00 -7.36 -6.00
N ASN A 91 2.77 -8.40 -6.81
CA ASN A 91 2.54 -9.76 -6.32
C ASN A 91 3.72 -10.30 -5.51
N PHE A 92 4.95 -10.04 -5.95
CA PHE A 92 6.13 -10.45 -5.20
C PHE A 92 6.19 -9.75 -3.84
N VAL A 93 6.01 -8.43 -3.79
CA VAL A 93 6.03 -7.66 -2.53
C VAL A 93 4.97 -8.17 -1.56
N ARG A 94 3.73 -8.42 -2.03
CA ARG A 94 2.66 -8.99 -1.20
C ARG A 94 3.00 -10.40 -0.69
N LYS A 95 3.59 -11.25 -1.54
CA LYS A 95 4.01 -12.61 -1.19
C LYS A 95 5.07 -12.59 -0.09
N GLU A 96 6.09 -11.76 -0.23
CA GLU A 96 7.15 -11.63 0.77
C GLU A 96 6.60 -11.07 2.09
N ALA A 97 5.73 -10.06 2.04
CA ALA A 97 5.05 -9.53 3.23
C ALA A 97 4.22 -10.59 3.97
N LYS A 98 3.48 -11.44 3.22
CA LYS A 98 2.77 -12.59 3.77
C LYS A 98 3.72 -13.60 4.44
N ALA A 99 4.86 -13.88 3.81
CA ALA A 99 5.87 -14.78 4.35
C ALA A 99 6.52 -14.25 5.64
N ILE A 100 6.82 -12.94 5.70
CA ILE A 100 7.31 -12.28 6.92
C ILE A 100 6.35 -12.54 8.09
N LYS A 101 5.05 -12.27 7.91
CA LYS A 101 4.04 -12.53 8.95
C LYS A 101 3.99 -13.98 9.38
N LYS A 102 4.01 -14.92 8.43
CA LYS A 102 4.02 -16.36 8.70
C LYS A 102 5.20 -16.73 9.59
N TYR A 103 6.42 -16.37 9.19
CA TYR A 103 7.62 -16.77 9.92
C TYR A 103 7.77 -16.10 11.29
N ILE A 104 7.29 -14.86 11.47
CA ILE A 104 7.24 -14.25 12.81
C ILE A 104 6.28 -15.01 13.73
N LYS A 105 5.11 -15.44 13.23
CA LYS A 105 4.15 -16.23 14.01
C LYS A 105 4.68 -17.62 14.37
N GLU A 106 5.51 -18.20 13.51
CA GLU A 106 6.21 -19.47 13.74
C GLU A 106 7.46 -19.32 14.64
N GLY A 107 7.79 -18.11 15.11
CA GLY A 107 8.98 -17.85 15.91
C GLY A 107 10.29 -17.82 15.13
N ASN A 108 10.26 -17.97 13.79
CA ASN A 108 11.43 -18.01 12.94
C ASN A 108 11.82 -16.62 12.41
N LYS A 109 12.41 -15.79 13.27
CA LYS A 109 12.79 -14.41 12.91
C LYS A 109 13.86 -14.33 11.83
N GLY A 110 14.77 -15.31 11.77
CA GLY A 110 15.81 -15.38 10.74
C GLY A 110 15.22 -15.57 9.34
N LYS A 111 14.25 -16.46 9.16
CA LYS A 111 13.55 -16.57 7.88
C LYS A 111 12.73 -15.32 7.57
N ALA A 112 12.06 -14.75 8.57
CA ALA A 112 11.32 -13.50 8.37
C ALA A 112 12.22 -12.36 7.88
N SER A 113 13.43 -12.21 8.43
CA SER A 113 14.37 -11.16 8.01
C SER A 113 14.90 -11.40 6.59
N GLN A 114 15.11 -12.64 6.17
CA GLN A 114 15.47 -12.97 4.79
C GLN A 114 14.37 -12.56 3.80
N HIS A 115 13.10 -12.83 4.11
CA HIS A 115 11.97 -12.38 3.30
C HIS A 115 11.82 -10.86 3.28
N PHE A 116 12.10 -10.19 4.40
CA PHE A 116 12.15 -8.73 4.45
C PHE A 116 13.23 -8.15 3.53
N ALA A 117 14.44 -8.73 3.52
CA ALA A 117 15.50 -8.30 2.63
C ALA A 117 15.14 -8.48 1.15
N LYS A 118 14.55 -9.62 0.77
CA LYS A 118 14.04 -9.87 -0.60
C LYS A 118 12.98 -8.86 -1.00
N MET A 119 12.08 -8.51 -0.09
CA MET A 119 11.05 -7.50 -0.33
C MET A 119 11.68 -6.13 -0.60
N LEU A 120 12.67 -5.70 0.20
CA LEU A 120 13.38 -4.43 -0.01
C LEU A 120 14.17 -4.42 -1.34
N ASP A 121 14.84 -5.51 -1.67
CA ASP A 121 15.53 -5.66 -2.96
C ASP A 121 14.54 -5.51 -4.13
N ARG A 122 13.35 -6.12 -4.03
CA ARG A 122 12.29 -5.96 -5.04
C ARG A 122 11.74 -4.54 -5.10
N CYS A 123 11.53 -3.88 -3.96
CA CYS A 123 11.17 -2.46 -3.94
C CYS A 123 12.21 -1.63 -4.69
N ASN A 124 13.49 -1.93 -4.48
CA ASN A 124 14.57 -1.20 -5.10
C ASN A 124 14.68 -1.47 -6.60
N GLY A 125 14.54 -2.74 -7.02
CA GLY A 125 14.52 -3.12 -8.44
C GLY A 125 13.38 -2.47 -9.20
N CYS A 126 12.21 -2.30 -8.57
CA CYS A 126 11.12 -1.51 -9.13
C CYS A 126 11.62 -0.08 -9.34
N HIS A 127 12.04 0.61 -8.28
CA HIS A 127 12.53 1.97 -8.41
C HIS A 127 13.67 2.13 -9.45
N ALA A 128 14.50 1.10 -9.67
CA ALA A 128 15.57 1.11 -10.69
C ALA A 128 14.98 1.26 -12.08
N VAL A 129 14.00 0.42 -12.37
CA VAL A 129 13.29 0.43 -13.64
C VAL A 129 12.45 1.70 -13.79
N PHE A 130 11.68 2.11 -12.77
CA PHE A 130 10.67 3.17 -12.91
C PHE A 130 11.21 4.59 -12.67
N ARG A 131 12.26 4.76 -11.85
CA ARG A 131 12.85 6.06 -11.48
C ARG A 131 14.26 6.29 -12.04
N GLY A 132 14.99 5.23 -12.40
CA GLY A 132 16.28 5.34 -13.10
C GLY A 132 17.48 5.73 -12.23
N TRP A 133 17.40 5.52 -10.91
CA TRP A 133 18.58 5.39 -10.04
C TRP A 133 19.38 4.10 -10.32
#